data_AF-A0A523W6P1-F1
#
_entry.id   AF-A0A523W6P1-F1
#
_cell.length_a   1.000
_cell.length_b   1.000
_cell.length_c   1.000
_cell.angle_alpha   90.00
_cell.angle_beta   90.00
_cell.angle_gamma   90.00
#
_symmetry.space_group_name_H-M   'P 1'
#
loop_
_entity.id
_entity.type
_entity.pdbx_description
1 polymer ?
#
loop_
_entity_poly.entity_id
_entity_poly.type
_entity_poly.pdbx_seq_one_letter_code
_entity_poly.pdbx_strand_id
1 'polypeptide(L)'
;MALRIGIREGFRTITRNNSLFFLSLLVTSISLFLVSLFALVTVNLYHFLSILDEKIEIIAFMDESADSEALKSNILKINGVKDVIFVSSDQALKNLQEELKETEEVLMVFEDNPLPASLRIKLEAKSRTAKGLEEISSKIMLLRGIKETIYGGELVDQLKKITHVITVFDIGLLVIIIFSVIFVIFQTIKLTIFARSTEIEIMKLVGASNSFIAIPFTFEGIVQGILGGSIAFILTIITNRVAISFFSNVYFPQWWFLLGNLMCGFIFGIIGSSIALRKFLQ
;
A
#
# COMPACT_ATOMS: atom_id res chain seq x y z
N MET A 1 29.12 16.52 -27.33
CA MET A 1 30.50 16.14 -26.94
C MET A 1 30.70 16.20 -25.41
N ALA A 2 30.33 17.30 -24.73
CA ALA A 2 30.44 17.46 -23.27
C ALA A 2 29.71 16.39 -22.44
N LEU A 3 28.50 15.98 -22.82
CA LEU A 3 27.72 14.95 -22.11
C LEU A 3 28.42 13.58 -22.12
N ARG A 4 28.96 13.16 -23.27
CA ARG A 4 29.67 11.88 -23.43
C ARG A 4 30.98 11.85 -22.64
N ILE A 5 31.67 12.99 -22.55
CA ILE A 5 32.90 13.13 -21.75
C ILE A 5 32.55 13.10 -20.26
N GLY A 6 31.50 13.81 -19.83
CA GLY A 6 31.04 13.81 -18.44
C GLY A 6 30.60 12.44 -17.94
N ILE A 7 29.92 11.63 -18.77
CA ILE A 7 29.56 10.24 -18.44
C ILE A 7 30.81 9.36 -18.31
N ARG A 8 31.79 9.52 -19.21
CA ARG A 8 33.04 8.75 -19.17
C ARG A 8 33.87 9.09 -17.93
N GLU A 9 33.98 10.37 -17.59
CA GLU A 9 34.64 10.79 -16.36
C GLU A 9 33.87 10.31 -15.14
N GLY A 10 32.53 10.40 -15.11
CA GLY A 10 31.73 9.83 -14.02
C GLY A 10 32.04 8.35 -13.75
N PHE A 11 32.12 7.52 -14.79
CA PHE A 11 32.53 6.12 -14.65
C PHE A 11 33.95 5.95 -14.10
N ARG A 12 34.89 6.79 -14.55
CA ARG A 12 36.30 6.76 -14.11
C ARG A 12 36.45 7.23 -12.67
N THR A 13 35.62 8.17 -12.24
CA THR A 13 35.58 8.68 -10.87
C THR A 13 35.00 7.64 -9.91
N ILE A 14 33.96 6.92 -10.34
CA ILE A 14 33.39 5.79 -9.58
C ILE A 14 34.50 4.77 -9.30
N THR A 15 35.22 4.32 -10.33
CA THR A 15 36.23 3.24 -10.21
C THR A 15 37.50 3.64 -9.47
N ARG A 16 37.86 4.93 -9.44
CA ARG A 16 39.07 5.42 -8.77
C ARG A 16 38.87 5.73 -7.29
N ASN A 17 37.63 5.95 -6.85
CA ASN A 17 37.31 6.31 -5.47
C ASN A 17 36.15 5.45 -4.91
N ASN A 18 36.28 4.13 -5.10
CA ASN A 18 35.25 3.13 -4.82
C ASN A 18 34.66 3.20 -3.41
N SER A 19 35.47 3.53 -2.39
CA SER A 19 35.01 3.52 -0.99
C SER A 19 33.95 4.57 -0.71
N LEU A 20 34.14 5.81 -1.17
CA LEU A 20 33.17 6.89 -1.00
C LEU A 20 31.89 6.64 -1.81
N PHE A 21 32.05 6.10 -3.02
CA PHE A 21 30.92 5.71 -3.86
C PHE A 21 30.10 4.59 -3.19
N PHE A 22 30.76 3.56 -2.66
CA PHE A 22 30.11 2.42 -2.01
C PHE A 22 29.38 2.83 -0.72
N LEU A 23 29.98 3.68 0.11
CA LEU A 23 29.32 4.23 1.30
C LEU A 23 28.05 5.02 0.93
N SER A 24 28.15 5.88 -0.08
CA SER A 24 27.01 6.67 -0.59
C SER A 24 25.92 5.77 -1.18
N LEU A 25 26.31 4.72 -1.88
CA LEU A 25 25.40 3.71 -2.43
C LEU A 25 24.66 2.97 -1.31
N LEU A 26 25.34 2.54 -0.25
CA LEU A 26 24.70 1.87 0.88
C LEU A 26 23.68 2.77 1.59
N VAL A 27 24.04 4.03 1.87
CA VAL A 27 23.13 4.99 2.50
C VAL A 27 21.89 5.22 1.64
N THR A 28 22.07 5.37 0.33
CA THR A 28 20.96 5.53 -0.63
C THR A 28 20.09 4.26 -0.70
N SER A 29 20.71 3.08 -0.71
CA SER A 29 20.01 1.79 -0.72
C SER A 29 19.16 1.60 0.53
N ILE A 30 19.70 1.89 1.72
CA ILE A 30 18.98 1.80 2.99
C ILE A 30 17.80 2.79 3.00
N SER A 31 18.01 4.01 2.51
CA SER A 31 16.96 5.03 2.45
C SER A 31 15.80 4.61 1.54
N LEU A 32 16.10 4.09 0.33
CA LEU A 32 15.08 3.57 -0.59
C LEU A 32 14.44 2.28 -0.09
N PHE A 33 15.18 1.46 0.65
CA PHE A 33 14.64 0.27 1.31
C PHE A 33 13.61 0.64 2.38
N LEU A 34 13.86 1.69 3.18
CA LEU A 34 12.87 2.18 4.15
C LEU A 34 11.59 2.68 3.46
N VAL A 35 11.70 3.38 2.34
CA VAL A 35 10.53 3.78 1.52
C VAL A 35 9.76 2.55 1.04
N SER A 36 10.47 1.53 0.56
CA SER A 36 9.86 0.29 0.07
C SER A 36 9.19 -0.51 1.18
N LEU A 37 9.83 -0.60 2.34
CA LEU A 37 9.28 -1.26 3.50
C LEU A 37 8.00 -0.58 3.96
N PHE A 38 8.00 0.75 4.01
CA PHE A 38 6.80 1.54 4.30
C PHE A 38 5.70 1.25 3.28
N ALA A 39 6.00 1.35 1.98
CA ALA A 39 5.04 1.05 0.93
C ALA A 39 4.49 -0.39 1.00
N LEU A 40 5.32 -1.37 1.39
CA LEU A 40 4.90 -2.76 1.60
C LEU A 40 3.85 -2.87 2.71
N VAL A 41 4.11 -2.21 3.84
CA VAL A 41 3.16 -2.15 4.96
C VAL A 41 1.87 -1.47 4.54
N THR A 42 1.95 -0.31 3.87
CA THR A 42 0.80 0.44 3.39
C THR A 42 -0.08 -0.39 2.45
N VAL A 43 0.52 -1.04 1.45
CA VAL A 43 -0.22 -1.89 0.49
C VAL A 43 -0.92 -3.05 1.19
N ASN A 44 -0.26 -3.69 2.16
CA ASN A 44 -0.87 -4.78 2.93
C ASN A 44 -1.98 -4.29 3.86
N LEU A 45 -1.81 -3.12 4.47
CA LEU A 45 -2.83 -2.48 5.29
C LEU A 45 -4.10 -2.20 4.48
N TYR A 46 -3.97 -1.62 3.29
CA TYR A 46 -5.11 -1.38 2.40
C TYR A 46 -5.75 -2.67 1.88
N HIS A 47 -4.95 -3.71 1.60
CA HIS A 47 -5.49 -5.02 1.23
C HIS A 47 -6.28 -5.66 2.37
N PHE A 48 -5.79 -5.57 3.60
CA PHE A 48 -6.51 -6.03 4.78
C PHE A 48 -7.83 -5.27 4.98
N LEU A 49 -7.78 -3.94 4.88
CA LEU A 49 -8.97 -3.09 4.94
C LEU A 49 -9.98 -3.42 3.82
N SER A 50 -9.53 -3.75 2.61
CA SER A 50 -10.42 -4.15 1.52
C SER A 50 -11.12 -5.48 1.78
N ILE A 51 -10.42 -6.45 2.40
CA ILE A 51 -11.03 -7.72 2.81
C ILE A 51 -12.12 -7.48 3.86
N LEU A 52 -11.88 -6.60 4.84
CA LEU A 52 -12.89 -6.24 5.84
C LEU A 52 -14.08 -5.52 5.21
N ASP A 53 -13.84 -4.61 4.27
CA ASP A 53 -14.91 -3.91 3.54
C ASP A 53 -15.77 -4.88 2.71
N GLU A 54 -15.19 -5.93 2.14
CA GLU A 54 -15.93 -6.96 1.40
C GLU A 54 -16.82 -7.85 2.26
N LYS A 55 -16.57 -7.92 3.57
CA LYS A 55 -17.42 -8.65 4.53
C LYS A 55 -18.67 -7.86 4.94
N ILE A 56 -18.79 -6.59 4.54
CA ILE A 56 -19.97 -5.78 4.84
C ILE A 56 -21.15 -6.27 4.01
N GLU A 57 -22.13 -6.84 4.68
CA GLU A 57 -23.37 -7.37 4.11
C GLU A 57 -24.59 -7.04 4.97
N ILE A 58 -25.78 -7.13 4.38
CA ILE A 58 -27.06 -7.12 5.10
C ILE A 58 -27.54 -8.57 5.20
N ILE A 59 -27.96 -9.00 6.39
CA ILE A 59 -28.55 -10.31 6.61
C ILE A 59 -30.05 -10.12 6.75
N ALA A 60 -30.84 -10.65 5.82
CA ALA A 60 -32.29 -10.62 5.88
C ALA A 60 -32.84 -12.00 6.26
N PHE A 61 -33.48 -12.11 7.41
CA PHE A 61 -34.13 -13.34 7.86
C PHE A 61 -35.51 -13.49 7.22
N MET A 62 -35.78 -14.70 6.76
CA MET A 62 -37.01 -15.04 6.05
C MET A 62 -38.04 -15.69 6.97
N ASP A 63 -39.32 -15.54 6.62
CA ASP A 63 -40.38 -16.39 7.18
C ASP A 63 -40.27 -17.82 6.64
N GLU A 64 -40.70 -18.82 7.43
CA GLU A 64 -40.59 -20.24 7.05
C GLU A 64 -41.35 -20.60 5.77
N SER A 65 -42.43 -19.88 5.46
CA SER A 65 -43.26 -20.10 4.26
C SER A 65 -42.86 -19.22 3.07
N ALA A 66 -41.76 -18.45 3.17
CA ALA A 66 -41.38 -17.51 2.13
C ALA A 66 -40.61 -18.18 0.98
N ASP A 67 -40.93 -17.77 -0.26
CA ASP A 67 -40.22 -18.22 -1.45
C ASP A 67 -38.87 -17.49 -1.60
N SER A 68 -37.78 -18.24 -1.40
CA SER A 68 -36.40 -17.72 -1.44
C SER A 68 -35.98 -17.24 -2.82
N GLU A 69 -36.46 -17.87 -3.90
CA GLU A 69 -36.09 -17.49 -5.27
C GLU A 69 -36.77 -16.18 -5.68
N ALA A 70 -38.06 -16.05 -5.35
CA ALA A 70 -38.82 -14.83 -5.59
C ALA A 70 -38.22 -13.63 -4.82
N LEU A 71 -37.88 -13.82 -3.53
CA LEU A 71 -37.24 -12.78 -2.72
C LEU A 71 -35.86 -12.40 -3.27
N LYS A 72 -35.03 -13.39 -3.62
CA LYS A 72 -33.72 -13.16 -4.23
C LYS A 72 -33.82 -12.30 -5.49
N SER A 73 -34.72 -12.64 -6.41
CA SER A 73 -34.95 -11.88 -7.65
C SER A 73 -35.40 -10.45 -7.41
N ASN A 74 -36.23 -10.21 -6.39
CA ASN A 74 -36.70 -8.87 -6.04
C ASN A 74 -35.60 -8.03 -5.38
N ILE A 75 -34.80 -8.61 -4.50
CA ILE A 75 -33.70 -7.89 -3.82
C ILE A 75 -32.59 -7.53 -4.82
N LEU A 76 -32.28 -8.40 -5.78
CA LEU A 76 -31.29 -8.12 -6.83
C LEU A 76 -31.66 -6.92 -7.72
N LYS A 77 -32.95 -6.52 -7.76
CA LYS A 77 -33.40 -5.32 -8.51
C LYS A 77 -33.18 -4.03 -7.72
N ILE A 78 -32.85 -4.10 -6.43
CA ILE A 78 -32.61 -2.93 -5.60
C ILE A 78 -31.26 -2.33 -5.97
N ASN A 79 -31.26 -1.05 -6.35
CA ASN A 79 -30.04 -0.33 -6.67
C ASN A 79 -29.07 -0.32 -5.47
N GLY A 80 -27.80 -0.67 -5.73
CA GLY A 80 -26.76 -0.81 -4.71
C GLY A 80 -26.56 -2.22 -4.18
N VAL A 81 -27.40 -3.18 -4.59
CA VAL A 81 -27.18 -4.62 -4.34
C VAL A 81 -26.30 -5.20 -5.44
N LYS A 82 -25.21 -5.86 -5.03
CA LYS A 82 -24.27 -6.53 -5.93
C LYS A 82 -24.62 -8.00 -6.14
N ASP A 83 -24.96 -8.69 -5.05
CA ASP A 83 -25.24 -10.14 -5.06
C ASP A 83 -26.10 -10.54 -3.86
N VAL A 84 -26.84 -11.65 -3.98
CA VAL A 84 -27.72 -12.18 -2.93
C VAL A 84 -27.53 -13.70 -2.83
N ILE A 85 -27.11 -14.14 -1.65
CA ILE A 85 -26.79 -15.54 -1.36
C ILE A 85 -27.81 -16.08 -0.36
N PHE A 86 -28.50 -17.15 -0.74
CA PHE A 86 -29.40 -17.86 0.17
C PHE A 86 -28.60 -18.79 1.08
N VAL A 87 -28.88 -18.71 2.37
CA VAL A 87 -28.30 -19.56 3.41
C VAL A 87 -29.44 -20.26 4.12
N SER A 88 -29.50 -21.59 3.98
CA SER A 88 -30.48 -22.42 4.70
C SER A 88 -30.19 -22.42 6.21
N SER A 89 -31.19 -22.75 7.02
CA SER A 89 -31.04 -22.92 8.47
C SER A 89 -29.90 -23.87 8.84
N ASP A 90 -29.76 -25.00 8.14
CA ASP A 90 -28.70 -25.98 8.38
C ASP A 90 -27.31 -25.42 8.04
N GLN A 91 -27.21 -24.68 6.92
CA GLN A 91 -25.96 -24.05 6.52
C GLN A 91 -25.58 -22.91 7.49
N ALA A 92 -26.55 -22.17 8.00
CA ALA A 92 -26.33 -21.14 9.01
C ALA A 92 -25.76 -21.75 10.31
N LEU A 93 -26.31 -22.88 10.76
CA LEU A 93 -25.83 -23.60 11.93
C LEU A 93 -24.41 -24.13 11.71
N LYS A 94 -24.13 -24.72 10.55
CA LYS A 94 -22.79 -25.20 10.21
C LYS A 94 -21.76 -24.08 10.17
N ASN A 95 -22.09 -22.94 9.57
CA ASN A 95 -21.21 -21.77 9.53
C ASN A 95 -20.92 -21.25 10.95
N LEU A 96 -21.94 -21.21 11.82
CA LEU A 96 -21.79 -20.79 13.21
C LEU A 96 -20.91 -21.76 14.00
N GLN A 97 -21.08 -23.08 13.82
CA GLN A 97 -20.21 -24.10 14.41
C GLN A 97 -18.76 -23.95 13.95
N GLU A 98 -18.54 -23.63 12.68
CA GLU A 98 -17.19 -23.40 12.16
C GLU A 98 -16.52 -22.15 12.74
N GLU A 99 -17.29 -21.09 12.98
CA GLU A 99 -16.81 -19.85 13.62
C GLU A 99 -16.56 -20.04 15.13
N LEU A 100 -17.31 -20.93 15.79
CA LEU A 100 -17.25 -21.19 17.23
C LEU A 100 -16.51 -22.49 17.60
N LYS A 101 -15.62 -23.00 16.74
CA LYS A 101 -14.87 -24.25 16.98
C LYS A 101 -14.09 -24.30 18.30
N GLU A 102 -13.79 -23.14 18.91
CA GLU A 102 -13.13 -23.05 20.22
C GLU A 102 -14.13 -22.98 21.41
N THR A 103 -15.45 -22.98 21.15
CA THR A 103 -16.53 -22.84 22.14
C THR A 103 -17.74 -23.72 21.78
N GLU A 104 -17.47 -24.94 21.33
CA GLU A 104 -18.45 -25.89 20.80
C GLU A 104 -19.53 -26.29 21.84
N GLU A 105 -19.21 -26.21 23.14
CA GLU A 105 -20.12 -26.54 24.26
C GLU A 105 -21.35 -25.63 24.34
N VAL A 106 -21.31 -24.41 23.80
CA VAL A 106 -22.44 -23.46 23.84
C VAL A 106 -23.56 -23.84 22.86
N LEU A 107 -23.23 -24.56 21.79
CA LEU A 107 -24.19 -24.95 20.75
C LEU A 107 -24.94 -26.24 21.06
N MET A 108 -24.41 -27.10 21.95
CA MET A 108 -25.06 -28.35 22.38
C MET A 108 -26.26 -28.16 23.33
N VAL A 109 -26.56 -26.91 23.71
CA VAL A 109 -27.65 -26.56 24.64
C VAL A 109 -29.01 -26.50 23.94
N PHE A 110 -29.05 -26.41 22.60
CA PHE A 110 -30.29 -26.31 21.83
C PHE A 110 -30.69 -27.69 21.25
N GLU A 111 -31.87 -28.18 21.59
CA GLU A 111 -32.42 -29.46 21.06
C GLU A 111 -32.83 -29.37 19.58
N ASP A 112 -33.24 -28.17 19.12
CA ASP A 112 -33.63 -27.86 17.74
C ASP A 112 -32.81 -26.68 17.19
N ASN A 113 -32.66 -26.59 15.85
CA ASN A 113 -31.91 -25.52 15.19
C ASN A 113 -32.61 -24.14 15.39
N PRO A 114 -32.04 -23.21 16.17
CA PRO A 114 -32.71 -21.94 16.45
C PRO A 114 -32.53 -20.90 15.33
N LEU A 115 -31.75 -21.21 14.28
CA LEU A 115 -31.38 -20.25 13.24
C LEU A 115 -32.36 -20.30 12.05
N PRO A 116 -33.09 -19.21 11.76
CA PRO A 116 -33.94 -19.14 10.58
C PRO A 116 -33.11 -19.02 9.29
N ALA A 117 -33.71 -19.41 8.17
CA ALA A 117 -33.12 -19.21 6.85
C ALA A 117 -32.92 -17.71 6.56
N SER A 118 -31.84 -17.37 5.86
CA SER A 118 -31.48 -15.97 5.60
C SER A 118 -30.96 -15.73 4.19
N LEU A 119 -31.12 -14.48 3.72
CA LEU A 119 -30.52 -13.96 2.51
C LEU A 119 -29.38 -13.02 2.91
N ARG A 120 -28.15 -13.39 2.56
CA ARG A 120 -26.96 -12.55 2.72
C ARG A 120 -26.80 -11.67 1.48
N ILE A 121 -26.89 -10.37 1.69
CA ILE A 121 -26.99 -9.37 0.62
C ILE A 121 -25.69 -8.59 0.58
N LYS A 122 -24.91 -8.82 -0.48
CA LYS A 122 -23.66 -8.10 -0.73
C LYS A 122 -23.97 -6.79 -1.44
N LEU A 123 -23.38 -5.71 -0.95
CA LEU A 123 -23.57 -4.38 -1.50
C LEU A 123 -22.45 -4.00 -2.46
N GLU A 124 -22.78 -3.13 -3.42
CA GLU A 124 -21.79 -2.41 -4.22
C GLU A 124 -20.91 -1.53 -3.33
N ALA A 125 -19.65 -1.32 -3.74
CA ALA A 125 -18.67 -0.57 -2.94
C ALA A 125 -19.15 0.85 -2.54
N LYS A 126 -19.94 1.51 -3.40
CA LYS A 126 -20.50 2.84 -3.12
C LYS A 126 -21.61 2.82 -2.07
N SER A 127 -22.30 1.69 -1.93
CA SER A 127 -23.43 1.51 -1.02
C SER A 127 -23.03 0.90 0.33
N ARG A 128 -21.76 0.52 0.52
CA ARG A 128 -21.16 0.05 1.79
C ARG A 128 -20.88 1.21 2.76
N THR A 129 -21.90 1.99 3.06
CA THR A 129 -21.89 3.09 4.03
C THR A 129 -23.07 2.91 4.98
N ALA A 130 -23.02 3.41 6.22
CA ALA A 130 -24.13 3.20 7.16
C ALA A 130 -25.48 3.64 6.58
N LYS A 131 -25.52 4.80 5.91
CA LYS A 131 -26.72 5.28 5.20
C LYS A 131 -27.15 4.36 4.06
N GLY A 132 -26.21 3.88 3.24
CA GLY A 132 -26.53 2.96 2.14
C GLY A 132 -27.07 1.62 2.65
N LEU A 133 -26.51 1.09 3.73
CA LEU A 133 -27.03 -0.11 4.39
C LEU A 133 -28.43 0.14 4.96
N GLU A 134 -28.65 1.26 5.65
CA GLU A 134 -29.95 1.63 6.22
C GLU A 134 -31.03 1.78 5.14
N GLU A 135 -30.73 2.48 4.05
CA GLU A 135 -31.67 2.69 2.93
C GLU A 135 -32.04 1.37 2.24
N ILE A 136 -31.06 0.50 2.00
CA ILE A 136 -31.29 -0.79 1.34
C ILE A 136 -32.01 -1.74 2.29
N SER A 137 -31.59 -1.80 3.56
CA SER A 137 -32.25 -2.60 4.60
C SER A 137 -33.73 -2.22 4.75
N SER A 138 -34.03 -0.91 4.78
CA SER A 138 -35.41 -0.42 4.86
C SER A 138 -36.25 -0.84 3.65
N LYS A 139 -35.69 -0.83 2.44
CA LYS A 139 -36.39 -1.31 1.23
C LYS A 139 -36.63 -2.81 1.26
N ILE A 140 -35.68 -3.57 1.80
CA ILE A 140 -35.78 -5.02 1.91
C ILE A 140 -36.85 -5.39 2.94
N MET A 141 -36.91 -4.71 4.08
CA MET A 141 -37.92 -4.94 5.12
C MET A 141 -39.37 -4.71 4.63
N LEU A 142 -39.58 -3.96 3.54
CA LEU A 142 -40.91 -3.77 2.92
C LEU A 142 -41.37 -4.98 2.09
N LEU A 143 -40.50 -5.93 1.78
CA LEU A 143 -40.85 -7.13 1.02
C LEU A 143 -41.59 -8.14 1.91
N ARG A 144 -42.67 -8.72 1.39
CA ARG A 144 -43.41 -9.79 2.08
C ARG A 144 -42.56 -11.05 2.16
N GLY A 145 -42.51 -11.68 3.34
CA GLY A 145 -41.70 -12.88 3.60
C GLY A 145 -40.34 -12.60 4.24
N ILE A 146 -40.05 -11.34 4.58
CA ILE A 146 -38.87 -10.93 5.36
C ILE A 146 -39.31 -10.54 6.76
N LYS A 147 -38.74 -11.20 7.77
CA LYS A 147 -39.07 -11.02 9.17
C LYS A 147 -38.25 -9.90 9.81
N GLU A 148 -36.95 -9.91 9.54
CA GLU A 148 -35.99 -8.99 10.15
C GLU A 148 -34.78 -8.80 9.24
N THR A 149 -34.19 -7.60 9.27
CA THR A 149 -32.93 -7.30 8.60
C THR A 149 -31.89 -6.84 9.61
N ILE A 150 -30.79 -7.58 9.73
CA ILE A 150 -29.65 -7.22 10.57
C ILE A 150 -28.55 -6.63 9.67
N TYR A 151 -28.06 -5.46 10.05
CA TYR A 151 -26.95 -4.81 9.40
C TYR A 151 -26.09 -4.06 10.41
N GLY A 152 -24.77 -4.18 10.30
CA GLY A 152 -23.81 -3.54 11.21
C GLY A 152 -23.56 -2.07 10.88
N GLY A 153 -24.60 -1.25 10.71
CA GLY A 153 -24.46 0.15 10.24
C GLY A 153 -23.47 0.98 11.08
N GLU A 154 -23.60 0.92 12.41
CA GLU A 154 -22.69 1.62 13.33
C GLU A 154 -21.25 1.08 13.23
N LEU A 155 -21.08 -0.23 13.10
CA LEU A 155 -19.76 -0.87 12.94
C LEU A 155 -19.11 -0.46 11.61
N VAL A 156 -19.91 -0.33 10.53
CA VAL A 156 -19.43 0.15 9.23
C VAL A 156 -18.94 1.59 9.34
N ASP A 157 -19.69 2.47 10.00
CA ASP A 157 -19.28 3.87 10.19
C ASP A 157 -18.03 3.98 11.06
N GLN A 158 -17.93 3.20 12.13
CA GLN A 158 -16.71 3.13 12.95
C GLN A 158 -15.52 2.63 12.14
N LEU A 159 -15.69 1.56 11.35
CA LEU A 159 -14.65 1.04 10.46
C LEU A 159 -14.20 2.11 9.45
N LYS A 160 -15.13 2.80 8.80
CA LYS A 160 -14.81 3.87 7.84
C LYS A 160 -14.08 5.04 8.49
N LYS A 161 -14.46 5.44 9.70
CA LYS A 161 -13.73 6.47 10.47
C LYS A 161 -12.30 6.03 10.79
N ILE A 162 -12.12 4.79 11.25
CA ILE A 162 -10.79 4.23 11.53
C ILE A 162 -9.95 4.18 10.25
N THR A 163 -10.50 3.66 9.15
CA THR A 163 -9.83 3.66 7.84
C THR A 163 -9.42 5.06 7.41
N HIS A 164 -10.30 6.07 7.58
CA HIS A 164 -9.98 7.44 7.20
C HIS A 164 -8.82 8.02 8.03
N VAL A 165 -8.83 7.81 9.35
CA VAL A 165 -7.74 8.25 10.24
C VAL A 165 -6.42 7.58 9.85
N ILE A 166 -6.45 6.27 9.60
CA ILE A 166 -5.28 5.51 9.13
C ILE A 166 -4.75 6.09 7.81
N THR A 167 -5.62 6.36 6.83
CA THR A 167 -5.23 6.92 5.54
C THR A 167 -4.60 8.31 5.66
N VAL A 168 -5.19 9.18 6.48
CA VAL A 168 -4.63 10.53 6.70
C VAL A 168 -3.25 10.44 7.36
N PHE A 169 -3.10 9.56 8.36
CA PHE A 169 -1.82 9.33 9.01
C PHE A 169 -0.78 8.73 8.06
N ASP A 170 -1.15 7.72 7.27
CA ASP A 170 -0.32 7.06 6.26
C ASP A 170 0.21 8.06 5.22
N ILE A 171 -0.66 8.92 4.68
CA ILE A 171 -0.26 9.99 3.75
C ILE A 171 0.72 10.98 4.42
N GLY A 172 0.44 11.39 5.66
CA GLY A 172 1.33 12.28 6.41
C GLY A 172 2.71 11.67 6.63
N LEU A 173 2.76 10.40 7.01
CA LEU A 173 4.00 9.65 7.24
C LEU A 173 4.78 9.43 5.93
N LEU A 174 4.09 9.13 4.83
CA LEU A 174 4.68 9.00 3.50
C LEU A 174 5.43 10.29 3.10
N VAL A 175 4.81 11.45 3.31
CA VAL A 175 5.42 12.74 3.00
C VAL A 175 6.70 12.94 3.81
N ILE A 176 6.68 12.66 5.12
CA ILE A 176 7.86 12.77 6.00
C ILE A 176 8.99 11.86 5.52
N ILE A 177 8.67 10.63 5.12
CA ILE A 177 9.66 9.65 4.63
C ILE A 177 10.29 10.15 3.33
N ILE A 178 9.49 10.62 2.37
CA ILE A 178 10.00 11.18 1.10
C ILE A 178 10.96 12.35 1.37
N PHE A 179 10.57 13.28 2.25
CA PHE A 179 11.44 14.40 2.64
C PHE A 179 12.73 13.91 3.31
N SER A 180 12.64 12.90 4.18
CA SER A 180 13.81 12.32 4.84
C SER A 180 14.79 11.70 3.84
N VAL A 181 14.30 10.97 2.83
CA VAL A 181 15.17 10.40 1.78
C VAL A 181 15.83 11.48 0.94
N ILE A 182 15.08 12.50 0.52
CA ILE A 182 15.66 13.64 -0.21
C ILE A 182 16.73 14.34 0.63
N PHE A 183 16.47 14.52 1.93
CA PHE A 183 17.42 15.13 2.86
C PHE A 183 18.69 14.30 3.03
N VAL A 184 18.56 12.98 3.19
CA VAL A 184 19.71 12.07 3.29
C VAL A 184 20.56 12.12 2.02
N ILE A 185 19.93 12.04 0.84
CA ILE A 185 20.65 12.10 -0.45
C ILE A 185 21.36 13.46 -0.61
N PHE A 186 20.68 14.56 -0.27
CA PHE A 186 21.28 15.90 -0.28
C PHE A 186 22.54 15.95 0.60
N GLN A 187 22.46 15.41 1.82
CA GLN A 187 23.60 15.39 2.75
C GLN A 187 24.73 14.50 2.25
N THR A 188 24.42 13.34 1.67
CA THR A 188 25.41 12.44 1.07
C THR A 188 26.15 13.12 -0.09
N ILE A 189 25.43 13.78 -1.00
CA ILE A 189 26.05 14.45 -2.15
C ILE A 189 26.88 15.66 -1.70
N LYS A 190 26.40 16.42 -0.71
CA LYS A 190 27.17 17.52 -0.12
C LYS A 190 28.50 17.05 0.44
N LEU A 191 28.52 15.91 1.15
CA LEU A 191 29.75 15.30 1.67
C LEU A 191 30.67 14.85 0.52
N THR A 192 30.13 14.23 -0.53
CA THR A 192 30.92 13.81 -1.70
C THR A 192 31.53 14.99 -2.44
N ILE A 193 30.79 16.09 -2.59
CA ILE A 193 31.30 17.35 -3.19
C ILE A 193 32.41 17.93 -2.33
N PHE A 194 32.21 17.99 -1.01
CA PHE A 194 33.24 18.49 -0.08
C PHE A 194 34.52 17.65 -0.15
N ALA A 195 34.39 16.32 -0.23
CA ALA A 195 35.54 15.42 -0.39
C ALA A 195 36.29 15.60 -1.73
N ARG A 196 35.66 16.26 -2.73
CA ARG A 196 36.24 16.54 -4.05
C ARG A 196 36.42 18.05 -4.31
N SER A 197 36.46 18.88 -3.27
CA SER A 197 36.51 20.34 -3.41
C SER A 197 37.72 20.82 -4.23
N THR A 198 38.88 20.21 -4.04
CA THR A 198 40.13 20.57 -4.75
C THR A 198 40.03 20.29 -6.26
N GLU A 199 39.39 19.21 -6.67
CA GLU A 199 39.20 18.89 -8.09
C GLU A 199 38.25 19.90 -8.75
N ILE A 200 37.18 20.28 -8.04
CA ILE A 200 36.23 21.31 -8.49
C ILE A 200 36.91 22.68 -8.58
N GLU A 201 37.78 23.02 -7.63
CA GLU A 201 38.55 24.27 -7.63
C GLU A 201 39.47 24.35 -8.85
N ILE A 202 40.21 23.27 -9.15
CA ILE A 202 41.04 23.19 -10.36
C ILE A 202 40.18 23.41 -11.61
N MET A 203 39.04 22.72 -11.73
CA MET A 203 38.14 22.89 -12.88
C MET A 203 37.64 24.33 -13.04
N LYS A 204 37.32 25.02 -11.93
CA LYS A 204 36.93 26.44 -11.96
C LYS A 204 38.08 27.34 -12.42
N LEU A 205 39.32 27.07 -12.01
CA LEU A 205 40.50 27.85 -12.40
C LEU A 205 40.81 27.75 -13.90
N VAL A 206 40.51 26.62 -14.55
CA VAL A 206 40.68 26.46 -16.01
C VAL A 206 39.47 26.99 -16.81
N GLY A 207 38.50 27.66 -16.16
CA GLY A 207 37.34 28.27 -16.80
C GLY A 207 36.22 27.30 -17.16
N ALA A 208 36.11 26.14 -16.50
CA ALA A 208 35.00 25.22 -16.73
C ALA A 208 33.65 25.85 -16.32
N SER A 209 32.63 25.67 -17.15
CA SER A 209 31.27 26.15 -16.83
C SER A 209 30.65 25.34 -15.67
N ASN A 210 29.79 25.99 -14.88
CA ASN A 210 29.06 25.35 -13.78
C ASN A 210 28.32 24.08 -14.21
N SER A 211 27.74 24.07 -15.42
CA SER A 211 27.08 22.90 -16.00
C SER A 211 28.06 21.76 -16.31
N PHE A 212 29.28 22.07 -16.78
CA PHE A 212 30.30 21.05 -17.04
C PHE A 212 30.77 20.38 -15.75
N ILE A 213 30.86 21.14 -14.65
CA ILE A 213 31.17 20.62 -13.31
C ILE A 213 30.02 19.76 -12.78
N ALA A 214 28.76 20.14 -13.01
CA ALA A 214 27.56 19.48 -12.48
C ALA A 214 27.24 18.12 -13.11
N ILE A 215 27.51 17.92 -14.40
CA ILE A 215 27.16 16.70 -15.15
C ILE A 215 27.71 15.40 -14.50
N PRO A 216 29.01 15.27 -14.17
CA PRO A 216 29.55 14.03 -13.60
C PRO A 216 28.90 13.67 -12.26
N PHE A 217 28.64 14.64 -11.39
CA PHE A 217 27.96 14.41 -10.10
C PHE A 217 26.47 14.08 -10.26
N THR A 218 25.81 14.65 -11.27
CA THR A 218 24.41 14.31 -11.58
C THR A 218 24.31 12.87 -12.09
N PHE A 219 25.25 12.46 -12.95
CA PHE A 219 25.34 11.09 -13.42
C PHE A 219 25.63 10.11 -12.28
N GLU A 220 26.58 10.43 -11.39
CA GLU A 220 26.89 9.61 -10.21
C GLU A 220 25.66 9.43 -9.31
N GLY A 221 24.89 10.49 -9.07
CA GLY A 221 23.64 10.44 -8.30
C GLY A 221 22.56 9.56 -8.96
N ILE A 222 22.41 9.62 -10.29
CA ILE A 222 21.49 8.75 -11.03
C ILE A 222 21.91 7.28 -10.90
N VAL A 223 23.20 6.98 -11.09
CA VAL A 223 23.72 5.62 -10.98
C VAL A 223 23.55 5.09 -9.55
N GLN A 224 23.85 5.89 -8.53
CA GLN A 224 23.62 5.53 -7.13
C GLN A 224 22.14 5.31 -6.82
N GLY A 225 21.25 6.14 -7.37
CA GLY A 225 19.81 5.98 -7.21
C GLY A 225 19.28 4.68 -7.83
N ILE A 226 19.71 4.34 -9.06
CA ILE A 226 19.28 3.13 -9.76
C ILE A 226 19.85 1.86 -9.09
N LEU A 227 21.15 1.85 -8.78
CA LEU A 227 21.79 0.72 -8.10
C LEU A 227 21.24 0.56 -6.69
N GLY A 228 21.05 1.67 -5.98
CA GLY A 228 20.47 1.67 -4.64
C GLY A 228 19.02 1.21 -4.64
N GLY A 229 18.22 1.61 -5.63
CA GLY A 229 16.85 1.14 -5.82
C GLY A 229 16.81 -0.36 -6.14
N SER A 230 17.76 -0.86 -6.93
CA SER A 230 17.90 -2.30 -7.20
C SER A 230 18.22 -3.09 -5.92
N ILE A 231 19.16 -2.60 -5.11
CA ILE A 231 19.52 -3.22 -3.83
C ILE A 231 18.33 -3.18 -2.86
N ALA A 232 17.65 -2.04 -2.75
CA ALA A 232 16.45 -1.87 -1.93
C ALA A 232 15.34 -2.83 -2.33
N PHE A 233 15.13 -3.04 -3.64
CA PHE A 233 14.16 -4.00 -4.13
C PHE A 233 14.51 -5.44 -3.76
N ILE A 234 15.78 -5.84 -3.89
CA ILE A 234 16.24 -7.18 -3.45
C ILE A 234 16.00 -7.38 -1.96
N LEU A 235 16.36 -6.38 -1.14
CA LEU A 235 16.09 -6.41 0.31
C LEU A 235 14.59 -6.54 0.60
N THR A 236 13.74 -5.82 -0.14
CA THR A 236 12.28 -5.89 -0.01
C THR A 236 11.74 -7.26 -0.36
N ILE A 237 12.27 -7.93 -1.39
CA ILE A 237 11.91 -9.31 -1.73
C ILE A 237 12.26 -10.24 -0.55
N ILE A 238 13.46 -10.10 0.02
CA ILE A 238 13.89 -10.93 1.16
C ILE A 238 12.95 -10.71 2.34
N THR A 239 12.63 -9.45 2.67
CA THR A 239 11.68 -9.13 3.72
C THR A 239 10.30 -9.74 3.47
N ASN A 240 9.79 -9.66 2.24
CA ASN A 240 8.51 -10.27 1.89
C ASN A 240 8.53 -11.80 2.04
N ARG A 241 9.62 -12.47 1.64
CA ARG A 241 9.78 -13.92 1.81
C ARG A 241 9.74 -14.33 3.28
N VAL A 242 10.39 -13.55 4.15
CA VAL A 242 10.33 -13.76 5.60
C VAL A 242 8.91 -13.50 6.12
N ALA A 243 8.25 -12.42 5.68
CA ALA A 243 6.91 -12.06 6.13
C ALA A 243 5.87 -13.14 5.81
N ILE A 244 5.93 -13.77 4.62
CA ILE A 244 5.02 -14.85 4.23
C ILE A 244 5.13 -16.07 5.18
N SER A 245 6.29 -16.30 5.79
CA SER A 245 6.46 -17.37 6.78
C SER A 245 5.70 -17.11 8.09
N PHE A 246 5.41 -15.85 8.41
CA PHE A 246 4.67 -15.46 9.62
C PHE A 246 3.21 -15.13 9.35
N PHE A 247 2.90 -14.60 8.16
CA PHE A 247 1.56 -14.14 7.78
C PHE A 247 1.10 -14.84 6.50
N SER A 248 -0.02 -15.54 6.54
CA SER A 248 -0.51 -16.39 5.44
C SER A 248 -1.10 -15.63 4.24
N ASN A 249 -1.21 -14.30 4.28
CA ASN A 249 -1.83 -13.48 3.23
C ASN A 249 -1.11 -12.13 3.00
N VAL A 250 0.21 -12.15 2.79
CA VAL A 250 0.96 -10.94 2.42
C VAL A 250 0.81 -10.70 0.91
N TYR A 251 0.23 -9.56 0.55
CA TYR A 251 0.12 -9.11 -0.84
C TYR A 251 1.37 -8.33 -1.26
N PHE A 252 2.06 -8.82 -2.30
CA PHE A 252 3.28 -8.20 -2.84
C PHE A 252 3.27 -8.12 -4.37
N PRO A 253 2.87 -6.96 -4.95
CA PRO A 253 2.92 -6.75 -6.39
C PRO A 253 4.36 -6.44 -6.86
N GLN A 254 5.14 -7.50 -7.07
CA GLN A 254 6.58 -7.44 -7.33
C GLN A 254 6.98 -6.44 -8.43
N TRP A 255 6.25 -6.40 -9.55
CA TRP A 255 6.55 -5.49 -10.67
C TRP A 255 6.37 -4.00 -10.31
N TRP A 256 5.34 -3.68 -9.52
CA TRP A 256 5.11 -2.30 -9.08
C TRP A 256 6.19 -1.84 -8.12
N PHE A 257 6.64 -2.71 -7.21
CA PHE A 257 7.72 -2.40 -6.27
C PHE A 257 9.08 -2.24 -6.97
N LEU A 258 9.36 -3.04 -8.00
CA LEU A 258 10.57 -2.89 -8.81
C LEU A 258 10.59 -1.53 -9.52
N LEU A 259 9.52 -1.24 -10.28
CA LEU A 259 9.41 0.00 -11.03
C LEU A 259 9.38 1.22 -10.09
N GLY A 260 8.65 1.12 -8.98
CA GLY A 260 8.59 2.16 -7.96
C GLY A 260 9.97 2.49 -7.37
N ASN A 261 10.75 1.47 -7.01
CA ASN A 261 12.12 1.66 -6.50
C ASN A 261 13.05 2.31 -7.51
N LEU A 262 13.04 1.82 -8.76
CA LEU A 262 13.89 2.35 -9.81
C LEU A 262 13.51 3.80 -10.17
N MET A 263 12.22 4.09 -10.26
CA MET A 263 11.73 5.45 -10.52
C MET A 263 12.02 6.40 -9.36
N CYS A 264 11.75 6.00 -8.11
CA CYS A 264 12.07 6.81 -6.94
C CYS A 264 13.58 7.04 -6.83
N GLY A 265 14.39 6.00 -7.04
CA GLY A 265 15.85 6.12 -7.05
C GLY A 265 16.35 7.08 -8.13
N PHE A 266 15.81 6.99 -9.35
CA PHE A 266 16.14 7.90 -10.44
C PHE A 266 15.75 9.35 -10.13
N ILE A 267 14.51 9.58 -9.69
CA ILE A 267 13.97 10.91 -9.38
C ILE A 267 14.72 11.54 -8.21
N PHE A 268 14.90 10.82 -7.11
CA PHE A 268 15.62 11.33 -5.94
C PHE A 268 17.11 11.53 -6.21
N GLY A 269 17.73 10.69 -7.05
CA GLY A 269 19.10 10.88 -7.51
C GLY A 269 19.28 12.19 -8.29
N ILE A 270 18.34 12.51 -9.19
CA ILE A 270 18.35 13.78 -9.95
C ILE A 270 18.09 14.97 -9.03
N ILE A 271 17.03 14.91 -8.22
CA ILE A 271 16.61 16.02 -7.35
C ILE A 271 17.69 16.31 -6.32
N GLY A 272 18.17 15.28 -5.62
CA GLY A 272 19.20 15.41 -4.60
C GLY A 272 20.50 15.99 -5.16
N SER A 273 20.93 15.51 -6.34
CA SER A 273 22.16 16.00 -6.98
C SER A 273 22.02 17.44 -7.47
N SER A 274 20.89 17.76 -8.08
CA SER A 274 20.62 19.11 -8.61
C SER A 274 20.55 20.17 -7.49
N ILE A 275 19.93 19.83 -6.36
CA ILE A 275 19.83 20.74 -5.20
C ILE A 275 21.21 20.96 -4.58
N ALA A 276 22.01 19.90 -4.43
CA ALA A 276 23.35 19.97 -3.85
C ALA A 276 24.30 20.82 -4.71
N LEU A 277 24.28 20.61 -6.03
CA LEU A 277 25.15 21.32 -6.98
C LEU A 277 24.82 22.81 -7.09
N ARG A 278 23.52 23.18 -7.12
CA ARG A 278 23.11 24.59 -7.14
C ARG A 278 23.62 25.36 -5.93
N LYS A 279 23.60 24.75 -4.75
CA LYS A 279 24.02 25.39 -3.50
C LYS A 279 25.54 25.52 -3.34
N PHE A 280 26.33 24.70 -4.06
CA PHE A 280 27.80 24.72 -3.99
C PHE A 280 28.45 25.54 -5.12
N LEU A 281 27.75 25.70 -6.25
CA LEU A 281 28.26 26.46 -7.41
C LEU A 281 27.88 27.95 -7.38
N GLN A 282 26.96 28.35 -6.49
CA GLN A 282 26.73 29.74 -6.10
C GLN A 282 27.71 30.15 -5.02
#